data_AF-A0A561UQQ5-F1
#
_entry.id   AF-A0A561UQQ5-F1
#
_cell.length_a   1.000
_cell.length_b   1.000
_cell.length_c   1.000
_cell.angle_alpha   90.00
_cell.angle_beta   90.00
_cell.angle_gamma   90.00
#
_symmetry.space_group_name_H-M   'P 1'
#
loop_
_entity.id
_entity.type
_entity.pdbx_description
1 polymer ?
#
loop_
_entity_poly.entity_id
_entity_poly.type
_entity_poly.pdbx_seq_one_letter_code
_entity_poly.pdbx_strand_id
1 'polypeptide(L)'
;MTVLFTPQLPERHAGEIIPGATHVPNWLTPEQQERIADRFHEWARGPVPLRAARVRGHQMSVRTVCLGWHWQPYQPKRNVQVSPMDSDTTGAPLA
;
A
#
# COMPACT_ATOMS: atom_id res chain seq x y z
N MET A 1 -6.85 9.23 35.71
CA MET A 1 -7.50 9.45 34.40
C MET A 1 -7.48 8.13 33.65
N THR A 2 -8.64 7.52 33.43
CA THR A 2 -8.78 6.18 32.85
C THR A 2 -8.86 6.28 31.32
N VAL A 3 -7.97 5.59 30.61
CA VAL A 3 -7.99 5.51 29.15
C VAL A 3 -9.07 4.52 28.71
N LEU A 4 -10.20 5.04 28.23
CA LEU A 4 -11.37 4.26 27.75
C LEU A 4 -11.15 3.60 26.38
N PHE A 5 -10.03 3.86 25.71
CA PHE A 5 -9.74 3.37 24.35
C PHE A 5 -8.30 2.86 24.20
N THR A 6 -7.76 2.14 25.19
CA THR A 6 -6.64 1.25 24.89
C THR A 6 -7.24 -0.03 24.32
N PRO A 7 -7.25 -0.26 22.99
CA PRO A 7 -7.59 -1.58 22.50
C PRO A 7 -6.61 -2.55 23.16
N GLN A 8 -7.11 -3.53 23.91
CA GLN A 8 -6.35 -4.72 24.23
C GLN A 8 -6.00 -5.37 22.89
N LEU A 9 -4.83 -5.02 22.37
CA LEU A 9 -4.30 -5.61 21.16
C LEU A 9 -4.03 -7.08 21.49
N PRO A 10 -4.62 -8.03 20.74
CA PRO A 10 -4.34 -9.44 20.95
C PRO A 10 -2.83 -9.69 20.84
N GLU A 11 -2.33 -10.66 21.60
CA GLU A 11 -0.93 -11.08 21.48
C GLU A 11 -0.63 -11.43 20.02
N ARG A 12 0.37 -10.76 19.47
CA ARG A 12 0.80 -11.00 18.10
C ARG A 12 1.90 -12.05 18.17
N HIS A 13 1.56 -13.30 17.88
CA HIS A 13 2.55 -14.38 17.84
C HIS A 13 3.45 -14.22 16.62
N ALA A 14 4.77 -14.23 16.86
CA ALA A 14 5.77 -14.33 15.80
C ALA A 14 5.89 -15.79 15.34
N GLY A 15 6.00 -16.02 14.04
CA GLY A 15 6.14 -17.38 13.51
C GLY A 15 5.68 -17.55 12.06
N GLU A 16 5.93 -18.72 11.52
CA GLU A 16 5.46 -19.10 10.18
C GLU A 16 3.95 -19.39 10.21
N ILE A 17 3.19 -18.74 9.33
CA ILE A 17 1.73 -18.90 9.21
C ILE A 17 1.40 -20.06 8.26
N ILE A 18 2.11 -20.11 7.14
CA ILE A 18 2.13 -21.18 6.14
C ILE A 18 3.56 -21.31 5.60
N PRO A 19 3.96 -22.44 5.00
CA PRO A 19 5.30 -22.59 4.43
C PRO A 19 5.69 -21.41 3.51
N GLY A 20 6.75 -20.69 3.89
CA GLY A 20 7.28 -19.53 3.18
C GLY A 20 6.67 -18.17 3.56
N ALA A 21 5.76 -18.11 4.56
CA ALA A 21 5.15 -16.86 5.03
C ALA A 21 5.31 -16.68 6.55
N THR A 22 6.25 -15.83 6.96
CA THR A 22 6.55 -15.54 8.36
C THR A 22 5.91 -14.23 8.83
N HIS A 23 5.16 -14.30 9.93
CA HIS A 23 4.66 -13.13 10.62
C HIS A 23 5.69 -12.61 11.63
N VAL A 24 6.07 -11.35 11.47
CA VAL A 24 7.05 -10.66 12.31
C VAL A 24 6.39 -9.43 12.96
N PRO A 25 5.74 -9.59 14.12
CA PRO A 25 5.06 -8.50 14.79
C PRO A 25 6.04 -7.49 15.36
N ASN A 26 5.63 -6.22 15.42
CA ASN A 26 6.44 -5.12 15.96
C ASN A 26 7.79 -4.92 15.24
N TRP A 27 7.88 -5.32 13.97
CA TRP A 27 9.11 -5.15 13.16
C TRP A 27 9.53 -3.68 13.02
N LEU A 28 8.55 -2.78 12.88
CA LEU A 28 8.78 -1.35 12.78
C LEU A 28 8.68 -0.71 14.17
N THR A 29 9.67 0.10 14.53
CA THR A 29 9.60 0.95 15.72
C THR A 29 8.45 1.97 15.58
N PRO A 30 7.91 2.54 16.66
CA PRO A 30 6.88 3.57 16.58
C PRO A 30 7.29 4.76 15.70
N GLU A 31 8.54 5.21 15.79
CA GLU A 31 9.10 6.28 14.95
C GLU A 31 9.12 5.90 13.45
N GLN A 32 9.46 4.66 13.12
CA GLN A 32 9.42 4.18 11.74
C GLN A 32 7.98 4.10 11.20
N GLN A 33 7.01 3.73 12.04
CA GLN A 33 5.59 3.70 11.67
C GLN A 33 5.08 5.11 11.38
N GLU A 34 5.37 6.08 12.25
CA GLU A 34 5.02 7.49 12.09
C GLU A 34 5.62 8.05 10.79
N ARG A 35 6.92 7.83 10.57
CA ARG A 35 7.60 8.25 9.34
C ARG A 35 6.94 7.72 8.07
N ILE A 36 6.50 6.45 8.06
CA ILE A 36 5.82 5.86 6.90
C ILE A 36 4.43 6.49 6.71
N ALA A 37 3.70 6.76 7.79
CA ALA A 37 2.39 7.42 7.72
C ALA A 37 2.50 8.85 7.16
N ASP A 38 3.51 9.61 7.59
CA ASP A 38 3.77 10.96 7.08
C ASP A 38 4.14 10.95 5.60
N ARG A 39 5.03 10.04 5.20
CA ARG A 39 5.39 9.84 3.79
C ARG A 39 4.18 9.46 2.94
N PHE A 40 3.28 8.62 3.45
CA PHE A 40 2.03 8.30 2.75
C PHE A 40 1.19 9.55 2.49
N HIS A 41 1.05 10.45 3.46
CA HIS A 41 0.32 11.71 3.24
C HIS A 41 0.99 12.61 2.20
N GLU A 42 2.32 12.63 2.12
CA GLU A 42 3.05 13.33 1.06
C GLU A 42 2.76 12.72 -0.31
N TRP A 43 2.91 11.39 -0.45
CA TRP A 43 2.67 10.69 -1.71
C TRP A 43 1.21 10.79 -2.19
N ALA A 44 0.26 10.74 -1.26
CA ALA A 44 -1.17 10.86 -1.57
C ALA A 44 -1.57 12.25 -2.08
N ARG A 45 -0.77 13.28 -1.80
CA ARG A 45 -0.91 14.63 -2.38
C ARG A 45 -0.16 14.80 -3.70
N GLY A 46 0.58 13.78 -4.12
CA GLY A 46 1.29 13.79 -5.38
C GLY A 46 0.36 13.89 -6.59
N PRO A 47 0.91 14.03 -7.79
CA PRO A 47 0.16 14.24 -9.04
C PRO A 47 -0.83 13.10 -9.37
N VAL A 48 -0.74 11.94 -8.72
CA VAL A 48 -1.71 10.86 -8.91
C VAL A 48 -2.57 10.62 -7.69
N PRO A 49 -3.90 10.71 -7.87
CA PRO A 49 -4.82 10.58 -6.77
C PRO A 49 -4.87 9.15 -6.25
N LEU A 50 -5.17 9.03 -4.97
CA LEU A 50 -5.56 7.77 -4.34
C LEU A 50 -6.72 7.12 -5.12
N ARG A 51 -6.45 5.94 -5.68
CA ARG A 51 -7.41 5.18 -6.50
C ARG A 51 -8.14 4.15 -5.65
N ALA A 52 -9.45 4.03 -5.85
CA ALA A 52 -10.24 2.91 -5.37
C ALA A 52 -10.40 1.88 -6.51
N ALA A 53 -9.89 0.66 -6.31
CA ALA A 53 -10.03 -0.41 -7.30
C ALA A 53 -11.51 -0.83 -7.43
N ARG A 54 -11.92 -1.24 -8.63
CA ARG A 54 -13.20 -1.91 -8.85
C ARG A 54 -12.98 -3.41 -8.91
N VAL A 55 -13.65 -4.15 -8.03
CA VAL A 55 -13.61 -5.61 -7.99
C VAL A 55 -15.01 -6.13 -8.29
N ARG A 56 -15.14 -6.96 -9.33
CA ARG A 56 -16.42 -7.50 -9.80
C ARG A 56 -17.50 -6.43 -10.00
N GLY A 57 -17.10 -5.28 -10.56
CA GLY A 57 -18.00 -4.14 -10.82
C GLY A 57 -18.23 -3.20 -9.64
N HIS A 58 -17.83 -3.55 -8.42
CA HIS A 58 -18.02 -2.72 -7.22
C HIS A 58 -16.74 -1.99 -6.82
N GLN A 59 -16.87 -0.72 -6.45
CA GLN A 59 -15.74 0.08 -5.96
C GLN A 59 -15.43 -0.28 -4.50
N MET A 60 -14.16 -0.57 -4.20
CA MET A 60 -13.72 -0.82 -2.83
C MET A 60 -13.72 0.49 -2.02
N SER A 61 -13.99 0.38 -0.72
CA SER A 61 -13.75 1.48 0.23
C SER A 61 -12.26 1.79 0.40
N VAL A 62 -11.41 0.78 0.22
CA VAL A 62 -9.96 0.91 0.26
C VAL A 62 -9.47 1.78 -0.90
N ARG A 63 -8.57 2.71 -0.59
CA ARG A 63 -7.90 3.56 -1.56
C ARG A 63 -6.40 3.34 -1.50
N THR A 64 -5.74 3.33 -2.65
CA THR A 64 -4.32 3.01 -2.79
C THR A 64 -3.60 4.05 -3.64
N VAL A 65 -2.37 4.39 -3.27
CA VAL A 65 -1.39 5.07 -4.15
C VAL A 65 -0.30 4.05 -4.50
N CYS A 66 0.10 4.01 -5.77
CA CYS A 66 1.22 3.18 -6.21
C CYS A 66 2.50 4.02 -6.16
N LEU A 67 3.57 3.44 -5.60
CA LEU A 67 4.90 4.03 -5.58
C LEU A 67 5.77 3.34 -6.64
N GLY A 68 6.59 4.11 -7.35
CA GLY A 68 7.42 3.57 -8.43
C GLY A 68 6.63 3.18 -9.69
N TRP A 69 7.00 2.05 -10.30
CA TRP A 69 6.42 1.60 -11.57
C TRP A 69 4.98 1.08 -11.40
N HIS A 70 4.10 1.53 -12.29
CA HIS A 70 2.71 1.09 -12.27
C HIS A 70 2.59 -0.35 -12.78
N TRP A 71 2.15 -1.25 -11.90
CA TRP A 71 1.84 -2.61 -12.28
C TRP A 71 0.42 -2.68 -12.87
N GLN A 72 0.31 -3.10 -14.13
CA GLN A 72 -0.98 -3.33 -14.81
C GLN A 72 -1.33 -4.82 -14.84
N PRO A 73 -2.24 -5.30 -13.98
CA PRO A 73 -2.74 -6.66 -14.07
C PRO A 73 -3.78 -6.80 -15.20
N TYR A 74 -3.74 -7.92 -15.92
CA TYR A 74 -4.72 -8.37 -16.93
C TYR A 74 -4.69 -7.71 -18.33
N GLN A 75 -3.59 -7.07 -18.74
CA GLN A 75 -3.40 -6.88 -20.19
C GLN A 75 -2.96 -8.21 -20.83
N PRO A 76 -3.61 -8.68 -21.90
CA PRO A 76 -3.07 -9.78 -22.69
C PRO A 76 -1.68 -9.32 -23.17
N LYS A 77 -0.63 -10.01 -22.72
CA LYS A 77 0.76 -9.71 -23.10
C LYS A 77 0.99 -10.10 -24.55
N ARG A 78 0.45 -9.33 -25.48
CA ARG A 78 0.94 -9.29 -26.85
C ARG A 78 1.99 -8.21 -26.87
N ASN A 79 3.22 -8.64 -26.60
CA ASN A 79 4.46 -7.86 -26.64
C ASN A 79 4.72 -7.07 -25.35
N VAL A 80 5.80 -7.41 -24.64
CA VAL A 80 6.44 -6.47 -23.69
C VAL A 80 7.02 -5.37 -24.55
N GLN A 81 6.20 -4.38 -24.90
CA GLN A 81 6.67 -3.12 -25.42
C GLN A 81 6.62 -2.13 -24.28
N VAL A 82 7.79 -1.64 -23.91
CA VAL A 82 7.95 -0.51 -23.01
C VAL A 82 7.56 0.72 -23.83
N SER A 83 6.27 1.06 -23.85
CA SER A 83 5.81 2.29 -24.49
C SER A 83 6.31 3.51 -23.71
N PRO A 84 6.72 4.60 -24.38
CA PRO A 84 6.89 5.89 -23.73
C PRO A 84 5.60 6.29 -23.01
N MET A 85 5.80 6.91 -21.86
CA MET A 85 4.85 7.11 -20.77
C MET A 85 3.75 8.13 -21.15
N ASP A 86 2.54 7.65 -21.44
CA ASP A 86 1.37 8.51 -21.63
C ASP A 86 0.92 9.13 -20.29
N SER A 87 0.47 10.39 -20.34
CA SER A 87 0.23 11.31 -19.23
C SER A 87 -0.79 10.87 -18.16
N ASP A 88 -1.40 9.70 -18.29
CA ASP A 88 -2.41 9.17 -17.36
C ASP A 88 -1.85 8.28 -16.25
N THR A 89 -0.53 8.04 -16.23
CA THR A 89 0.11 7.19 -15.22
C THR A 89 1.27 7.94 -14.57
N THR A 90 1.08 8.51 -13.39
CA THR A 90 2.20 8.96 -12.56
C THR A 90 2.19 8.19 -11.22
N GLY A 91 3.21 7.40 -10.93
CA GLY A 91 3.42 6.94 -9.55
C GLY A 91 3.86 8.16 -8.73
N ALA A 92 3.52 8.23 -7.44
CA ALA A 92 4.22 9.21 -6.61
C ALA A 92 5.73 8.91 -6.67
N PRO A 93 6.60 9.92 -6.89
CA PRO A 93 8.03 9.67 -6.99
C PRO A 93 8.52 9.02 -5.70
N LEU A 94 9.37 8.00 -5.83
CA LEU A 94 10.13 7.47 -4.70
C LEU A 94 11.08 8.59 -4.26
N ALA A 95 10.87 9.12 -3.05
CA ALA A 95 11.70 10.15 -2.43
C ALA A 95 12.56 9.56 -1.30
#